data_AF-A0A7J8Q3H8-F1
#
_entry.id   AF-A0A7J8Q3H8-F1
#
_cell.length_a   1.000
_cell.length_b   1.000
_cell.length_c   1.000
_cell.angle_alpha   90.00
_cell.angle_beta   90.00
_cell.angle_gamma   90.00
#
_symmetry.space_group_name_H-M   'P 1'
#
loop_
_entity.id
_entity.type
_entity.pdbx_description
1 polymer ?
#
loop_
_entity_poly.entity_id
_entity_poly.type
_entity_poly.pdbx_seq_one_letter_code
_entity_poly.pdbx_strand_id
1 'polypeptide(L)'
;FNHAGEFLEDFIKQNFLPPVVPLNHETLKLLKDEKRKIVLTITADENEDQTQNLIKLLKAAASTNRDLVFGYFGLKQWEDFADKFEANEKMKLPKIIVWDGDEDYFSVIGIESLNNEDQGSQISQFLEGYRQGRTEKKTVKAPLFMGFFNSVVGIVAFFIIFIVVAMMILMVVLLIIISKDNEPVRVGSREEVDRADNSEAESSQHGPGKKED
;
A
#
# COMPACT_ATOMS: atom_id res chain seq x y z
N PHE A 1 -18.97 41.78 -9.93
CA PHE A 1 -17.66 41.21 -9.54
C PHE A 1 -17.83 39.71 -9.28
N ASN A 2 -17.85 38.87 -10.32
CA ASN A 2 -17.94 37.40 -10.19
C ASN A 2 -16.75 36.66 -10.84
N HIS A 3 -15.74 37.37 -11.33
CA HIS A 3 -14.61 36.75 -12.06
C HIS A 3 -13.52 36.15 -11.16
N ALA A 4 -13.58 36.34 -9.84
CA ALA A 4 -12.54 35.81 -8.94
C ALA A 4 -12.71 34.31 -8.67
N GLY A 5 -13.94 33.78 -8.68
CA GLY A 5 -14.23 32.36 -8.45
C GLY A 5 -13.84 31.48 -9.64
N GLU A 6 -14.28 31.85 -10.85
CA GLU A 6 -13.89 31.15 -12.08
C GLU A 6 -12.38 31.22 -12.33
N PHE A 7 -11.73 32.36 -12.09
CA PHE A 7 -10.28 32.46 -12.29
C PHE A 7 -9.48 31.59 -11.30
N LEU A 8 -9.92 31.47 -10.05
CA LEU A 8 -9.25 30.60 -9.08
C LEU A 8 -9.49 29.13 -9.41
N GLU A 9 -10.70 28.78 -9.83
CA GLU A 9 -11.03 27.42 -10.26
C GLU A 9 -10.29 27.03 -11.54
N ASP A 10 -10.16 27.95 -12.51
CA ASP A 10 -9.40 27.77 -13.75
C ASP A 10 -7.89 27.76 -13.50
N PHE A 11 -7.38 28.51 -12.51
CA PHE A 11 -5.96 28.51 -12.11
C PHE A 11 -5.59 27.23 -11.34
N ILE A 12 -6.48 26.73 -10.49
CA ILE A 12 -6.32 25.44 -9.81
C ILE A 12 -6.44 24.30 -10.86
N LYS A 13 -7.38 24.40 -11.82
CA LYS A 13 -7.54 23.47 -12.96
C LYS A 13 -6.36 23.44 -13.92
N GLN A 14 -5.75 24.58 -14.21
CA GLN A 14 -4.58 24.66 -15.09
C GLN A 14 -3.29 24.08 -14.49
N ASN A 15 -3.24 23.84 -13.18
CA ASN A 15 -1.99 23.54 -12.49
C ASN A 15 -2.05 22.25 -11.64
N PHE A 16 -3.01 21.35 -11.90
CA PHE A 16 -3.23 20.19 -11.03
C PHE A 16 -2.10 19.15 -11.03
N LEU A 17 -1.36 19.03 -12.13
CA LEU A 17 -0.28 18.06 -12.22
C LEU A 17 1.06 18.78 -12.19
N PRO A 18 1.93 18.51 -11.21
CA PRO A 18 3.30 19.00 -11.26
C PRO A 18 3.97 18.49 -12.56
N PRO A 19 5.04 19.16 -13.04
CA PRO A 19 5.74 18.73 -14.25
C PRO A 19 6.12 17.25 -14.24
N VAL A 20 6.43 16.72 -13.05
CA VAL A 20 6.66 15.31 -12.81
C VAL A 20 5.80 14.88 -11.62
N VAL A 21 4.92 13.92 -11.84
CA VAL A 21 3.93 13.45 -10.89
C VAL A 21 4.48 12.24 -10.11
N PRO A 22 4.57 12.28 -8.77
CA PRO A 22 4.78 11.07 -7.99
C PRO A 22 3.53 10.19 -8.11
N LEU A 23 3.66 8.98 -8.66
CA LEU A 23 2.55 8.05 -8.78
C LEU A 23 2.27 7.34 -7.46
N ASN A 24 1.05 7.51 -6.99
CA ASN A 24 0.45 6.75 -5.90
C ASN A 24 -1.03 6.51 -6.24
N HIS A 25 -1.78 5.85 -5.35
CA HIS A 25 -3.20 5.58 -5.57
C HIS A 25 -4.06 6.82 -5.83
N GLU A 26 -3.69 7.98 -5.28
CA GLU A 26 -4.43 9.23 -5.44
C GLU A 26 -4.11 9.90 -6.78
N THR A 27 -2.83 10.05 -7.10
CA THR A 27 -2.40 10.67 -8.35
C THR A 27 -2.72 9.81 -9.56
N LEU A 28 -2.77 8.48 -9.42
CA LEU A 28 -3.23 7.57 -10.46
C LEU A 28 -4.66 7.90 -10.90
N LYS A 29 -5.55 8.29 -9.98
CA LYS A 29 -6.91 8.73 -10.33
C LYS A 29 -6.91 10.00 -11.16
N LEU A 30 -6.03 10.94 -10.83
CA LEU A 30 -5.88 12.19 -11.59
C LEU A 30 -5.34 11.91 -13.01
N LEU A 31 -4.53 10.87 -13.16
CA LEU A 31 -3.97 10.44 -14.45
C LEU A 31 -4.97 9.64 -15.31
N LYS A 32 -6.06 9.12 -14.73
CA LYS A 32 -7.08 8.37 -15.49
C LYS A 32 -7.81 9.24 -16.51
N ASP A 33 -8.12 10.46 -16.10
CA ASP A 33 -8.85 11.42 -16.93
C ASP A 33 -7.91 12.26 -17.81
N GLU A 34 -6.60 12.00 -17.73
CA GLU A 34 -5.58 12.67 -18.52
C GLU A 34 -5.54 12.10 -19.94
N LYS A 35 -5.65 12.99 -20.93
CA LYS A 35 -5.66 12.59 -22.36
C LYS A 35 -4.26 12.37 -22.91
N ARG A 36 -3.25 12.96 -22.27
CA ARG A 36 -1.85 12.86 -22.67
C ARG A 36 -1.26 11.52 -22.26
N LYS A 37 -0.35 11.01 -23.09
CA LYS A 37 0.41 9.80 -22.76
C LYS A 37 1.35 10.09 -21.59
N ILE A 38 1.54 9.09 -20.74
CA ILE A 38 2.27 9.20 -19.49
C ILE A 38 3.63 8.54 -19.66
N VAL A 39 4.71 9.30 -19.59
CA VAL A 39 6.08 8.79 -19.50
C VAL A 39 6.32 8.37 -18.06
N LEU A 40 6.27 7.07 -17.81
CA LEU A 40 6.37 6.48 -16.48
C LEU A 40 7.80 5.98 -16.22
N THR A 41 8.39 6.44 -15.13
CA THR A 41 9.72 6.03 -14.67
C THR A 41 9.63 5.24 -13.39
N ILE A 42 10.09 3.98 -13.40
CA ILE A 42 10.07 3.08 -12.27
C ILE A 42 11.49 3.05 -11.68
N THR A 43 11.65 3.47 -10.43
CA THR A 43 12.95 3.48 -9.73
C THR A 43 13.00 2.37 -8.68
N ALA A 44 14.18 2.09 -8.09
CA ALA A 44 14.27 1.13 -7.00
C ALA A 44 13.62 1.68 -5.71
N ASP A 45 13.94 2.92 -5.37
CA ASP A 45 13.43 3.64 -4.22
C ASP A 45 13.25 5.12 -4.59
N GLU A 46 12.14 5.74 -4.19
CA GLU A 46 11.90 7.17 -4.43
C GLU A 46 12.79 8.08 -3.57
N ASN A 47 13.28 7.59 -2.44
CA ASN A 47 14.05 8.36 -1.45
C ASN A 47 15.56 8.34 -1.71
N GLU A 48 16.01 7.64 -2.75
CA GLU A 48 17.42 7.55 -3.11
C GLU A 48 17.91 8.83 -3.82
N ASP A 49 19.13 9.26 -3.52
CA ASP A 49 19.75 10.46 -4.12
C ASP A 49 19.79 10.38 -5.65
N GLN A 50 20.01 9.17 -6.19
CA GLN A 50 20.00 8.92 -7.64
C GLN A 50 18.62 9.20 -8.23
N THR A 51 17.54 8.83 -7.55
CA THR A 51 16.17 9.12 -7.95
C THR A 51 15.90 10.63 -7.93
N GLN A 52 16.41 11.36 -6.95
CA GLN A 52 16.25 12.82 -6.89
C GLN A 52 16.93 13.55 -8.06
N ASN A 53 18.11 13.07 -8.50
CA ASN A 53 18.77 13.61 -9.68
C ASN A 53 17.98 13.27 -10.96
N LEU A 54 17.47 12.04 -11.08
CA LEU A 54 16.62 11.64 -12.19
C LEU A 54 15.34 12.49 -12.27
N ILE A 55 14.68 12.77 -11.14
CA ILE A 55 13.50 13.62 -11.08
C ILE A 55 13.79 15.03 -11.63
N LYS A 56 14.97 15.61 -11.36
CA LYS A 56 15.35 16.91 -11.93
C LYS A 56 15.43 16.87 -13.46
N LEU A 57 15.99 15.78 -14.01
CA LEU A 57 16.08 15.58 -15.46
C LEU A 57 14.70 15.36 -16.08
N LEU A 58 13.84 14.57 -15.44
CA LEU A 58 12.45 14.38 -15.87
C LEU A 58 11.67 15.71 -15.83
N LYS A 59 11.90 16.58 -14.84
CA LYS A 59 11.27 17.91 -14.77
C LYS A 59 11.70 18.81 -15.93
N ALA A 60 12.98 18.78 -16.29
CA ALA A 60 13.47 19.51 -17.46
C ALA A 60 12.81 18.97 -18.74
N ALA A 61 12.76 17.65 -18.92
CA ALA A 61 12.10 17.01 -20.06
C ALA A 61 10.60 17.34 -20.11
N ALA A 62 9.88 17.26 -19.00
CA ALA A 62 8.46 17.59 -18.93
C ALA A 62 8.16 19.04 -19.30
N SER A 63 9.04 19.96 -18.90
CA SER A 63 8.90 21.38 -19.21
C SER A 63 8.97 21.64 -20.73
N THR A 64 9.76 20.85 -21.45
CA THR A 64 9.91 20.91 -22.91
C THR A 64 8.84 20.10 -23.66
N ASN A 65 8.27 19.08 -23.04
CA ASN A 65 7.34 18.14 -23.67
C ASN A 65 5.97 18.19 -22.99
N ARG A 66 5.26 19.31 -23.18
CA ARG A 66 3.94 19.57 -22.54
C ARG A 66 2.81 18.66 -23.05
N ASP A 67 3.04 18.00 -24.18
CA ASP A 67 2.16 16.99 -24.79
C ASP A 67 2.20 15.63 -24.07
N LEU A 68 3.16 15.44 -23.17
CA LEU A 68 3.34 14.24 -22.36
C LEU A 68 3.25 14.60 -20.88
N VAL A 69 2.77 13.65 -20.07
CA VAL A 69 2.83 13.75 -18.61
C VAL A 69 3.96 12.87 -18.12
N PHE A 70 4.81 13.39 -17.24
CA PHE A 70 5.91 12.61 -16.69
C PHE A 70 5.52 12.15 -15.29
N GLY A 71 5.76 10.88 -15.02
CA GLY A 71 5.43 10.27 -13.74
C GLY A 71 6.54 9.35 -13.25
N TYR A 72 6.64 9.19 -11.94
CA TYR A 72 7.59 8.25 -11.34
C TYR A 72 7.03 7.59 -10.08
N PHE A 73 7.51 6.39 -9.77
CA PHE A 73 7.30 5.74 -8.47
C PHE A 73 8.44 4.76 -8.22
N GLY A 74 8.66 4.41 -6.95
CA GLY A 74 9.65 3.41 -6.57
C GLY A 74 9.06 2.01 -6.44
N LEU A 75 9.83 1.01 -6.86
CA LEU A 75 9.50 -0.40 -6.79
C LEU A 75 9.18 -0.82 -5.34
N LYS A 76 10.00 -0.38 -4.37
CA LYS A 76 9.77 -0.68 -2.95
C LYS A 76 8.45 -0.13 -2.41
N GLN A 77 7.99 1.00 -2.93
CA GLN A 77 6.78 1.67 -2.47
C GLN A 77 5.52 1.06 -3.09
N TRP A 78 5.62 0.53 -4.31
CA TRP A 78 4.45 0.03 -5.05
C TRP A 78 4.78 -1.16 -5.96
N GLU A 79 5.30 -2.24 -5.37
CA GLU A 79 5.76 -3.44 -6.08
C GLU A 79 4.67 -4.07 -6.95
N ASP A 80 3.46 -4.24 -6.40
CA ASP A 80 2.29 -4.80 -7.10
C ASP A 80 1.96 -4.06 -8.40
N PHE A 81 2.25 -2.75 -8.47
CA PHE A 81 2.02 -1.94 -9.65
C PHE A 81 3.19 -2.04 -10.63
N ALA A 82 4.43 -2.07 -10.13
CA ALA A 82 5.63 -2.26 -10.96
C ALA A 82 5.62 -3.59 -11.72
N ASP A 83 5.16 -4.66 -11.07
CA ASP A 83 5.11 -6.01 -11.64
C ASP A 83 4.28 -6.10 -12.93
N LYS A 84 3.25 -5.25 -13.05
CA LYS A 84 2.39 -5.17 -14.24
C LYS A 84 3.11 -4.70 -15.48
N PHE A 85 4.14 -3.87 -15.27
CA PHE A 85 5.03 -3.37 -16.31
C PHE A 85 6.30 -4.21 -16.44
N GLU A 86 6.32 -5.40 -15.83
CA GLU A 86 7.47 -6.30 -15.80
C GLU A 86 8.71 -5.62 -15.18
N ALA A 87 8.48 -4.72 -14.21
CA ALA A 87 9.53 -4.14 -13.40
C ALA A 87 9.52 -4.84 -12.04
N ASN A 88 10.46 -5.76 -11.85
CA ASN A 88 10.67 -6.49 -10.61
C ASN A 88 12.13 -6.31 -10.14
N GLU A 89 12.45 -6.82 -8.96
CA GLU A 89 13.80 -6.70 -8.37
C GLU A 89 14.93 -7.28 -9.24
N LYS A 90 14.61 -8.19 -10.17
CA LYS A 90 15.60 -8.82 -11.05
C LYS A 90 15.95 -7.94 -12.25
N MET A 91 15.18 -6.88 -12.50
CA MET A 91 15.40 -5.96 -13.62
C MET A 91 16.35 -4.83 -13.23
N LYS A 92 17.11 -4.35 -14.21
CA LYS A 92 17.92 -3.14 -14.05
C LYS A 92 17.01 -1.91 -14.01
N LEU A 93 17.02 -1.21 -12.88
CA LEU A 93 16.32 0.05 -12.65
C LEU A 93 17.30 1.24 -12.76
N PRO A 94 16.82 2.46 -13.08
CA PRO A 94 15.44 2.83 -13.34
C PRO A 94 14.93 2.48 -14.75
N LYS A 95 13.68 2.01 -14.85
CA LYS A 95 13.01 1.64 -16.11
C LYS A 95 12.12 2.79 -16.59
N ILE A 96 12.13 3.09 -17.89
CA ILE A 96 11.27 4.13 -18.48
C ILE A 96 10.37 3.55 -19.56
N ILE A 97 9.08 3.90 -19.53
CA ILE A 97 8.05 3.44 -20.49
C ILE A 97 7.08 4.57 -20.81
N VAL A 98 6.34 4.45 -21.92
CA VAL A 98 5.20 5.31 -22.21
C VAL A 98 3.92 4.53 -22.01
N TRP A 99 3.11 4.95 -21.05
CA TRP A 99 1.85 4.32 -20.69
C TRP A 99 0.67 5.18 -21.15
N ASP A 100 -0.41 4.55 -21.56
CA ASP A 100 -1.59 5.25 -22.07
C ASP A 100 -2.65 5.60 -21.04
N GLY A 101 -2.45 5.21 -19.78
CA GLY A 101 -3.44 5.41 -18.73
C GLY A 101 -4.41 4.23 -18.58
N ASP A 102 -4.23 3.14 -19.33
CA ASP A 102 -5.08 1.96 -19.25
C ASP A 102 -4.23 0.67 -19.28
N GLU A 103 -4.46 -0.23 -20.22
CA GLU A 103 -3.81 -1.55 -20.26
C GLU A 103 -2.58 -1.61 -21.16
N ASP A 104 -2.32 -0.60 -21.99
CA ASP A 104 -1.24 -0.67 -22.96
C ASP A 104 -0.09 0.28 -22.62
N TYR A 105 1.13 -0.23 -22.74
CA TYR A 105 2.34 0.56 -22.63
C TYR A 105 3.30 0.29 -23.78
N PHE A 106 4.15 1.26 -24.04
CA PHE A 106 5.15 1.23 -25.08
C PHE A 106 6.53 1.27 -24.44
N SER A 107 7.35 0.30 -24.81
CA SER A 107 8.80 0.33 -24.54
C SER A 107 9.51 0.81 -25.80
N VAL A 108 10.53 1.67 -25.65
CA VAL A 108 11.31 2.12 -26.81
C VAL A 108 12.44 1.12 -27.05
N ILE A 109 12.52 0.62 -28.28
CA ILE A 109 13.48 -0.41 -28.65
C ILE A 109 14.91 0.10 -28.42
N GLY A 110 15.68 -0.64 -27.62
CA GLY A 110 17.07 -0.30 -27.27
C GLY A 110 17.23 0.60 -26.03
N ILE A 111 16.14 1.09 -25.43
CA ILE A 111 16.17 1.87 -24.19
C ILE A 111 15.14 1.29 -23.20
N GLU A 112 15.56 0.29 -22.44
CA GLU A 112 14.73 -0.34 -21.41
C GLU A 112 15.04 0.16 -20.00
N SER A 113 16.32 0.37 -19.68
CA SER A 113 16.79 0.86 -18.38
C SER A 113 17.72 2.04 -18.55
N LEU A 114 17.60 3.03 -17.69
CA LEU A 114 18.48 4.20 -17.65
C LEU A 114 19.76 3.85 -16.88
N ASN A 115 20.92 4.31 -17.39
CA ASN A 115 22.20 4.22 -16.69
C ASN A 115 22.48 5.53 -15.96
N ASN A 116 23.16 5.47 -14.80
CA ASN A 116 23.35 6.62 -13.91
C ASN A 116 24.22 7.75 -14.49
N GLU A 117 25.10 7.47 -15.45
CA GLU A 117 26.06 8.46 -15.96
C GLU A 117 25.45 9.41 -17.01
N ASP A 118 24.53 8.93 -17.86
CA ASP A 118 24.04 9.67 -19.04
C ASP A 118 22.50 9.75 -19.11
N GLN A 119 21.83 9.78 -17.94
CA GLN A 119 20.37 9.72 -17.85
C GLN A 119 19.66 10.77 -18.72
N GLY A 120 20.17 12.01 -18.79
CA GLY A 120 19.55 13.09 -19.56
C GLY A 120 19.54 12.82 -21.08
N SER A 121 20.66 12.32 -21.60
CA SER A 121 20.78 11.94 -23.02
C SER A 121 19.89 10.75 -23.34
N GLN A 122 19.83 9.76 -22.44
CA GLN A 122 18.97 8.58 -22.61
C GLN A 122 17.49 8.90 -22.56
N ILE A 123 17.05 9.81 -21.69
CA ILE A 123 15.66 10.32 -21.67
C ILE A 123 15.34 11.01 -23.01
N SER A 124 16.26 11.84 -23.51
CA SER A 124 16.06 12.53 -24.79
C SER A 124 15.94 11.55 -25.96
N GLN A 125 16.83 10.56 -26.01
CA GLN A 125 16.83 9.50 -27.03
C GLN A 125 15.58 8.61 -26.93
N PHE A 126 15.10 8.33 -25.71
CA PHE A 126 13.86 7.61 -25.47
C PHE A 126 12.66 8.36 -26.05
N LEU A 127 12.51 9.64 -25.71
CA LEU A 127 11.41 10.46 -26.21
C LEU A 127 11.44 10.61 -27.73
N GLU A 128 12.63 10.75 -28.30
CA GLU A 128 12.80 10.78 -29.75
C GLU A 128 12.45 9.43 -30.41
N GLY A 129 12.90 8.32 -29.83
CA GLY A 129 12.54 6.97 -30.29
C GLY A 129 11.02 6.72 -30.25
N TYR A 130 10.36 7.19 -29.18
CA TYR A 130 8.90 7.15 -29.07
C TYR A 130 8.22 7.95 -30.20
N ARG A 131 8.66 9.19 -30.45
CA ARG A 131 8.12 10.03 -31.53
C ARG A 131 8.35 9.46 -32.93
N GLN A 132 9.45 8.74 -33.12
CA GLN A 132 9.77 8.06 -34.37
C GLN A 132 9.02 6.72 -34.53
N GLY A 133 8.21 6.31 -33.54
CA GLY A 133 7.49 5.04 -33.56
C GLY A 133 8.38 3.81 -33.37
N ARG A 134 9.60 3.97 -32.86
CA ARG A 134 10.53 2.86 -32.54
C ARG A 134 10.15 2.20 -31.21
N THR A 135 8.90 1.79 -31.12
CA THR A 135 8.29 1.31 -29.87
C THR A 135 7.74 -0.09 -30.04
N GLU A 136 7.93 -0.91 -29.02
CA GLU A 136 7.24 -2.18 -28.86
C GLU A 136 6.02 -1.95 -27.95
N LYS A 137 4.82 -2.22 -28.48
CA LYS A 137 3.58 -2.19 -27.71
C LYS A 137 3.50 -3.46 -26.86
N LYS A 138 3.32 -3.30 -25.56
CA LYS A 138 3.12 -4.36 -24.59
C LYS A 138 1.82 -4.10 -23.84
N THR A 139 1.03 -5.13 -23.65
CA THR A 139 -0.14 -5.06 -22.78
C THR A 139 0.30 -5.45 -21.39
N VAL A 140 -0.07 -4.63 -20.40
CA VAL A 140 0.17 -4.91 -19.00
C VAL A 140 -0.40 -6.28 -18.65
N LYS A 141 0.27 -7.00 -17.77
CA LYS A 141 -0.29 -8.24 -17.24
C LYS A 141 -1.52 -7.87 -16.41
N ALA A 142 -2.75 -8.05 -16.93
CA ALA A 142 -3.88 -8.66 -16.20
C ALA A 142 -5.28 -8.42 -16.82
N PRO A 143 -6.29 -9.17 -16.34
CA PRO A 143 -7.69 -8.74 -16.21
C PRO A 143 -7.98 -7.79 -15.01
N LEU A 144 -6.94 -7.23 -14.35
CA LEU A 144 -7.02 -6.58 -13.02
C LEU A 144 -6.37 -5.18 -12.98
N PHE A 145 -6.05 -4.56 -14.12
CA PHE A 145 -5.47 -3.21 -14.14
C PHE A 145 -6.49 -2.14 -13.70
N MET A 146 -7.74 -2.26 -14.16
CA MET A 146 -8.85 -1.38 -13.75
C MET A 146 -9.10 -1.33 -12.23
N GLY A 147 -8.71 -2.38 -11.50
CA GLY A 147 -8.81 -2.42 -10.04
C GLY A 147 -8.01 -1.32 -9.35
N PHE A 148 -6.86 -0.88 -9.90
CA PHE A 148 -5.99 0.10 -9.26
C PHE A 148 -6.57 1.51 -9.27
N PHE A 149 -7.31 1.89 -10.31
CA PHE A 149 -8.01 3.19 -10.38
C PHE A 149 -9.17 3.30 -9.39
N ASN A 150 -9.80 2.16 -9.04
CA ASN A 150 -10.92 2.11 -8.10
C ASN A 150 -10.47 1.78 -6.66
N SER A 151 -9.22 1.39 -6.45
CA SER A 151 -8.70 0.93 -5.15
C SER A 151 -8.27 2.10 -4.24
N VAL A 152 -9.22 2.94 -3.84
CA VAL A 152 -9.11 3.70 -2.58
C VAL A 152 -9.88 3.00 -1.45
N VAL A 153 -10.79 2.10 -1.80
CA VAL A 153 -11.51 1.28 -0.81
C VAL A 153 -10.57 0.28 -0.15
N GLY A 154 -9.61 -0.31 -0.87
CA GLY A 154 -8.74 -1.36 -0.33
C GLY A 154 -7.78 -0.86 0.76
N ILE A 155 -7.03 0.22 0.49
CA ILE A 155 -6.03 0.74 1.43
C ILE A 155 -6.70 1.39 2.65
N VAL A 156 -7.75 2.19 2.44
CA VAL A 156 -8.49 2.83 3.53
C VAL A 156 -9.23 1.78 4.36
N ALA A 157 -9.83 0.76 3.75
CA ALA A 157 -10.42 -0.35 4.50
C ALA A 157 -9.37 -1.16 5.27
N PHE A 158 -8.18 -1.39 4.71
CA PHE A 158 -7.09 -2.05 5.44
C PHE A 158 -6.66 -1.24 6.67
N PHE A 159 -6.46 0.07 6.54
CA PHE A 159 -6.14 0.95 7.67
C PHE A 159 -7.27 0.99 8.70
N ILE A 160 -8.54 1.04 8.27
CA ILE A 160 -9.70 0.97 9.18
C ILE A 160 -9.73 -0.37 9.92
N ILE A 161 -9.55 -1.50 9.21
CA ILE A 161 -9.53 -2.84 9.81
C ILE A 161 -8.38 -2.96 10.81
N PHE A 162 -7.17 -2.49 10.45
CA PHE A 162 -6.01 -2.49 11.34
C PHE A 162 -6.27 -1.70 12.62
N ILE A 163 -6.84 -0.49 12.52
CA ILE A 163 -7.22 0.32 13.68
C ILE A 163 -8.27 -0.39 14.54
N VAL A 164 -9.30 -0.98 13.94
CA VAL A 164 -10.35 -1.72 14.66
C VAL A 164 -9.77 -2.91 15.42
N VAL A 165 -8.89 -3.70 14.80
CA VAL A 165 -8.23 -4.84 15.44
C VAL A 165 -7.32 -4.38 16.58
N ALA A 166 -6.52 -3.33 16.37
CA ALA A 166 -5.68 -2.75 17.41
C ALA A 166 -6.50 -2.25 18.61
N MET A 167 -7.64 -1.60 18.36
CA MET A 167 -8.55 -1.16 19.41
C MET A 167 -9.23 -2.32 20.15
N MET A 168 -9.62 -3.40 19.45
CA MET A 168 -10.16 -4.60 20.10
C MET A 168 -9.13 -5.26 21.00
N ILE A 169 -7.88 -5.40 20.55
CA ILE A 169 -6.80 -5.97 21.36
C ILE A 169 -6.55 -5.08 22.59
N LEU A 170 -6.49 -3.76 22.42
CA LEU A 170 -6.34 -2.82 23.54
C LEU A 170 -7.49 -2.94 24.54
N MET A 171 -8.73 -3.05 24.06
CA MET A 171 -9.92 -3.21 24.92
C MET A 171 -9.90 -4.53 25.69
N VAL A 172 -9.52 -5.64 25.05
CA VAL A 172 -9.35 -6.94 25.71
C VAL A 172 -8.22 -6.90 26.75
N VAL A 173 -7.08 -6.28 26.43
CA VAL A 173 -5.96 -6.13 27.37
C VAL A 173 -6.38 -5.28 28.58
N LEU A 174 -7.09 -4.17 28.35
CA LEU A 174 -7.63 -3.34 29.42
C LEU A 174 -8.63 -4.11 30.30
N LEU A 175 -9.52 -4.90 29.69
CA LEU A 175 -10.48 -5.74 30.43
C LEU A 175 -9.77 -6.77 31.30
N ILE A 176 -8.69 -7.40 30.81
CA ILE A 176 -7.89 -8.37 31.57
C ILE A 176 -7.18 -7.68 32.75
N ILE A 177 -6.65 -6.47 32.55
CA ILE A 177 -5.99 -5.69 33.60
C ILE A 177 -6.99 -5.33 34.71
N ILE A 178 -8.16 -4.81 34.35
CA ILE A 178 -9.21 -4.42 35.31
C ILE A 178 -9.80 -5.66 36.02
N SER A 179 -9.93 -6.78 35.31
CA SER A 179 -10.41 -8.04 35.90
C SER A 179 -9.41 -8.66 36.88
N LYS A 180 -8.15 -8.23 36.87
CA LYS A 180 -7.10 -8.73 37.77
C LYS A 180 -7.12 -8.10 39.16
N ASP A 181 -7.86 -7.01 39.35
CA ASP A 181 -8.02 -6.33 40.64
C ASP A 181 -9.32 -6.72 41.40
N ASN A 182 -10.16 -7.57 40.80
CA ASN A 182 -11.40 -8.07 41.42
C ASN A 182 -11.25 -9.52 41.91
N GLU A 183 -10.31 -9.78 42.82
CA GLU A 183 -10.40 -10.96 43.68
C GLU A 183 -11.45 -10.69 44.78
N PRO A 184 -12.50 -11.53 44.96
CA PRO A 184 -13.43 -11.33 46.06
C PRO A 184 -12.73 -11.64 47.39
N VAL A 185 -12.68 -10.62 48.26
CA VAL A 185 -12.20 -10.71 49.63
C VAL A 185 -12.92 -11.86 50.34
N ARG A 186 -12.18 -12.93 50.65
CA ARG A 186 -12.61 -14.03 51.52
C ARG A 186 -12.67 -13.51 52.97
N VAL A 187 -13.74 -12.81 53.32
CA VAL A 187 -14.03 -12.42 54.71
C VAL A 187 -14.67 -13.62 55.42
N GLY A 188 -13.98 -14.12 56.44
CA GLY A 188 -14.51 -15.13 57.34
C GLY A 188 -15.71 -14.60 58.13
N SER A 189 -16.67 -15.49 58.39
CA SER A 189 -17.64 -15.31 59.45
C SER A 189 -17.65 -16.56 60.30
N ARG A 190 -17.31 -16.37 61.56
CA ARG A 190 -17.33 -17.31 62.69
C ARG A 190 -18.47 -16.83 63.59
N GLU A 191 -19.52 -17.62 63.81
CA GLU A 191 -19.94 -18.35 65.03
C GLU A 191 -21.50 -18.38 64.98
N GLU A 192 -22.31 -19.31 65.50
CA GLU A 192 -22.26 -20.22 66.65
C GLU A 192 -23.45 -21.23 66.55
N VAL A 193 -23.24 -22.47 67.05
CA VAL A 193 -24.13 -23.27 67.95
C VAL A 193 -25.49 -23.76 67.39
N ASP A 194 -25.92 -25.05 67.50
CA ASP A 194 -25.95 -25.97 68.65
C ASP A 194 -26.27 -27.42 68.23
N ARG A 195 -25.85 -28.40 69.08
CA ARG A 195 -26.36 -29.79 69.30
C ARG A 195 -26.52 -30.73 68.09
N ALA A 196 -26.34 -32.05 68.14
CA ALA A 196 -25.92 -33.14 69.03
C ALA A 196 -25.71 -34.31 68.01
N ASP A 197 -25.05 -35.44 68.21
CA ASP A 197 -25.05 -36.40 69.30
C ASP A 197 -24.05 -37.50 68.87
N ASN A 198 -23.64 -38.28 69.85
CA ASN A 198 -22.70 -39.40 69.87
C ASN A 198 -22.72 -40.38 68.68
N SER A 199 -21.57 -40.92 68.28
CA SER A 199 -21.11 -42.28 68.66
C SER A 199 -19.98 -42.82 67.75
N GLU A 200 -18.95 -43.33 68.44
CA GLU A 200 -18.12 -44.51 68.19
C GLU A 200 -17.66 -44.93 66.78
N ALA A 201 -16.33 -45.05 66.68
CA ALA A 201 -15.55 -46.15 66.12
C ALA A 201 -16.16 -47.04 65.01
N GLU A 202 -15.45 -47.17 63.88
CA GLU A 202 -14.66 -48.38 63.61
C GLU A 202 -13.84 -48.25 62.33
N SER A 203 -12.52 -48.38 62.51
CA SER A 203 -11.58 -48.75 61.47
C SER A 203 -11.38 -50.26 61.58
N SER A 204 -11.83 -51.05 60.60
CA SER A 204 -11.05 -52.19 60.08
C SER A 204 -11.76 -52.94 58.94
N GLN A 205 -10.90 -53.42 58.02
CA GLN A 205 -10.97 -54.68 57.29
C GLN A 205 -11.94 -54.92 56.10
N HIS A 206 -11.28 -55.09 54.94
CA HIS A 206 -11.18 -56.35 54.19
C HIS A 206 -12.17 -56.64 53.04
N GLY A 207 -11.60 -56.69 51.82
CA GLY A 207 -11.88 -57.76 50.85
C GLY A 207 -12.77 -57.38 49.65
N PRO A 208 -12.34 -57.65 48.40
CA PRO A 208 -13.11 -57.32 47.20
C PRO A 208 -14.28 -58.30 47.01
N GLY A 209 -15.45 -57.75 46.68
CA GLY A 209 -16.67 -58.51 46.40
C GLY A 209 -16.49 -59.47 45.21
N LYS A 210 -16.85 -60.74 45.45
CA LYS A 210 -17.15 -61.75 44.41
C LYS A 210 -18.53 -61.48 43.80
N LYS A 211 -18.65 -61.85 42.52
CA LYS A 211 -19.82 -61.83 41.63
C LYS A 211 -20.92 -62.84 42.03
N GLU A 212 -22.06 -62.70 41.32
CA GLU A 212 -23.23 -63.60 41.13
C GLU A 212 -24.33 -63.38 42.19
N ASP A 213 -25.61 -63.13 41.88
CA ASP A 213 -26.43 -63.16 40.65
C ASP A 213 -27.49 -62.04 40.68
#